data_AF-A0A6N6K9E2-F1
#
_entry.id   AF-A0A6N6K9E2-F1
#
_cell.length_a   1.000
_cell.length_b   1.000
_cell.length_c   1.000
_cell.angle_alpha   90.00
_cell.angle_beta   90.00
_cell.angle_gamma   90.00
#
_symmetry.space_group_name_H-M   'P 1'
#
loop_
_entity.id
_entity.type
_entity.pdbx_description
1 polymer ?
#
loop_
_entity_poly.entity_id
_entity_poly.type
_entity_poly.pdbx_seq_one_letter_code
_entity_poly.pdbx_strand_id
1 'polypeptide(L)'
;MTVRLEILKASIAKKEARFDTKIQEHFDTVAMANGQPLNDKRNGRATLNKWDKQSDALRALQDSIQRTKDAIEREETKIANASLVSLPPYIKQAIDEGLITQWRKFPRFFFVNGVSGGRIVLDEKTGAIAHRYLSKVQKEEYPIFRDVFNKLNKQYRESQQAAS
;
A
#
# COMPACT_ATOMS: atom_id res chain seq x y z
N MET A 1 5.91 -8.21 1.90
CA MET A 1 5.77 -6.83 1.40
C MET A 1 4.71 -6.84 0.29
N THR A 2 4.03 -5.72 -0.03
CA THR A 2 2.95 -5.72 -1.04
C THR A 2 3.39 -4.95 -2.27
N VAL A 3 2.95 -5.36 -3.47
CA VAL A 3 3.34 -4.73 -4.75
C VAL A 3 3.09 -3.21 -4.73
N ARG A 4 1.96 -2.77 -4.17
CA ARG A 4 1.65 -1.33 -4.04
C ARG A 4 2.65 -0.61 -3.13
N LEU A 5 3.01 -1.22 -2.00
CA LEU A 5 4.00 -0.66 -1.07
C LEU A 5 5.38 -0.60 -1.72
N GLU A 6 5.79 -1.60 -2.48
CA GLU A 6 7.05 -1.62 -3.25
C GLU A 6 7.12 -0.49 -4.27
N ILE A 7 6.05 -0.29 -5.05
CA ILE A 7 5.96 0.82 -6.02
C ILE A 7 6.08 2.17 -5.30
N LEU A 8 5.43 2.33 -4.15
CA LEU A 8 5.53 3.58 -3.38
C LEU A 8 6.94 3.81 -2.84
N LYS A 9 7.62 2.77 -2.33
CA LYS A 9 9.02 2.86 -1.85
C LYS A 9 10.00 3.15 -2.99
N ALA A 10 9.81 2.56 -4.17
CA ALA A 10 10.61 2.89 -5.35
C ALA A 10 10.36 4.34 -5.82
N SER A 11 9.10 4.78 -5.79
CA SER A 11 8.70 6.14 -6.18
C SER A 11 9.30 7.21 -5.28
N ILE A 12 9.30 7.01 -3.96
CA ILE A 12 9.90 7.96 -3.03
C ILE A 12 11.41 8.07 -3.21
N ALA A 13 12.12 6.94 -3.35
CA ALA A 13 13.57 6.95 -3.59
C ALA A 13 13.93 7.75 -4.85
N LYS A 14 13.16 7.58 -5.94
CA LYS A 14 13.35 8.37 -7.17
C LYS A 14 13.10 9.87 -6.96
N LYS A 15 12.10 10.23 -6.16
CA LYS A 15 11.78 11.64 -5.88
C LYS A 15 12.83 12.30 -4.99
N GLU A 16 13.33 11.58 -3.99
CA GLU A 16 14.41 12.04 -3.11
C GLU A 16 15.69 12.25 -3.92
N ALA A 17 16.11 11.28 -4.74
CA ALA A 17 17.28 11.45 -5.62
C ALA A 17 17.14 12.67 -6.57
N ARG A 18 15.93 12.89 -7.12
CA ARG A 18 15.66 14.08 -7.95
C ARG A 18 15.73 15.37 -7.16
N PHE A 19 15.29 15.35 -5.90
CA PHE A 19 15.33 16.51 -5.01
C PHE A 19 16.76 16.88 -4.67
N ASP A 20 17.59 15.90 -4.31
CA ASP A 20 19.02 16.09 -4.05
C ASP A 20 19.73 16.68 -5.27
N THR A 21 19.44 16.15 -6.47
CA THR A 21 19.97 16.69 -7.73
C THR A 21 19.58 18.16 -7.92
N LYS A 22 18.29 18.50 -7.69
CA LYS A 22 17.79 19.87 -7.86
C LYS A 22 18.34 20.84 -6.80
N ILE A 23 18.58 20.36 -5.59
CA ILE A 23 19.25 21.12 -4.54
C ILE A 23 20.66 21.45 -4.97
N GLN A 24 21.41 20.45 -5.46
CA GLN A 24 22.77 20.68 -5.93
C GLN A 24 22.81 21.68 -7.09
N GLU A 25 21.95 21.52 -8.10
CA GLU A 25 21.84 22.47 -9.21
C GLU A 25 21.54 23.91 -8.73
N HIS A 26 20.71 24.07 -7.69
CA HIS A 26 20.41 25.37 -7.11
C HIS A 26 21.65 25.97 -6.43
N PHE A 27 22.34 25.19 -5.60
CA PHE A 27 23.58 25.64 -4.95
C PHE A 27 24.67 25.99 -5.95
N ASP A 28 24.86 25.18 -7.00
CA ASP A 28 25.81 25.47 -8.08
C ASP A 28 25.43 26.77 -8.79
N THR A 29 24.14 27.01 -9.02
CA THR A 29 23.64 28.26 -9.61
C THR A 29 23.91 29.46 -8.72
N VAL A 30 23.77 29.31 -7.41
CA VAL A 30 24.06 30.37 -6.43
C VAL A 30 25.56 30.64 -6.35
N ALA A 31 26.38 29.58 -6.31
CA ALA A 31 27.84 29.67 -6.25
C ALA A 31 28.41 30.35 -7.51
N MET A 32 27.97 29.97 -8.70
CA MET A 32 28.38 30.61 -9.96
C MET A 32 28.13 32.11 -10.00
N ALA A 33 27.09 32.59 -9.30
CA ALA A 33 26.75 33.99 -9.26
C ALA A 33 27.72 34.82 -8.40
N ASN A 34 28.59 34.20 -7.59
CA ASN A 34 29.66 34.83 -6.81
C ASN A 34 29.22 36.08 -6.02
N GLY A 35 28.00 36.09 -5.46
CA GLY A 35 27.45 37.24 -4.73
C GLY A 35 27.10 38.47 -5.59
N GLN A 36 27.26 38.39 -6.92
CA GLN A 36 26.97 39.50 -7.85
C GLN A 36 25.50 39.84 -8.09
N PRO A 37 24.47 38.97 -7.93
CA PRO A 37 23.11 39.35 -8.30
C PRO A 37 22.48 40.41 -7.38
N LEU A 38 23.03 40.60 -6.17
CA LEU A 38 22.65 41.69 -5.28
C LEU A 38 23.30 43.04 -5.65
N ASN A 39 24.41 43.03 -6.39
CA ASN A 39 25.13 44.26 -6.78
C ASN A 39 25.01 44.58 -8.29
N ASP A 40 24.48 43.64 -9.10
CA ASP A 40 24.27 43.81 -10.54
C ASP A 40 22.97 44.59 -10.81
N LYS A 41 23.14 45.87 -11.19
CA LYS A 41 22.02 46.78 -11.50
C LYS A 41 21.28 46.48 -12.81
N ARG A 42 21.82 45.65 -13.72
CA ARG A 42 21.20 45.35 -15.02
C ARG A 42 20.59 43.96 -15.08
N ASN A 43 21.28 42.92 -14.60
CA ASN A 43 20.79 41.53 -14.70
C ASN A 43 20.41 40.88 -13.37
N GLY A 44 20.56 41.57 -12.23
CA GLY A 44 20.25 41.00 -10.91
C GLY A 44 18.84 40.41 -10.79
N ARG A 45 17.83 41.08 -11.37
CA ARG A 45 16.43 40.60 -11.38
C ARG A 45 16.24 39.29 -12.13
N ALA A 46 16.96 39.08 -13.23
CA ALA A 46 16.87 37.84 -14.00
C ALA A 46 17.44 36.65 -13.20
N THR A 47 18.53 36.87 -12.47
CA THR A 47 19.14 35.87 -11.60
C THR A 47 18.23 35.52 -10.42
N LEU A 48 17.66 36.53 -9.74
CA LEU A 48 16.70 36.30 -8.65
C LEU A 48 15.48 35.51 -9.13
N ASN A 49 14.90 35.89 -10.27
CA ASN A 49 13.78 35.14 -10.86
C ASN A 49 14.14 33.67 -11.16
N LYS A 50 15.40 33.39 -11.53
CA LYS A 50 15.87 32.01 -11.75
C LYS A 50 15.95 31.24 -10.43
N TRP A 51 16.47 31.86 -9.37
CA TRP A 51 16.56 31.27 -8.04
C TRP A 51 15.18 31.02 -7.42
N ASP A 52 14.24 31.96 -7.61
CA ASP A 52 12.86 31.80 -7.16
C ASP A 52 12.21 30.60 -7.85
N LYS A 53 12.35 30.49 -9.18
CA LYS A 53 11.83 29.32 -9.93
C LYS A 53 12.45 28.00 -9.48
N GLN A 54 13.75 27.98 -9.17
CA GLN A 54 14.42 26.79 -8.62
C GLN A 54 13.88 26.45 -7.23
N SER A 55 13.69 27.45 -6.37
CA SER A 55 13.13 27.30 -5.03
C SER A 55 11.69 26.80 -5.06
N ASP A 56 10.85 27.34 -5.94
CA ASP A 56 9.47 26.88 -6.14
C ASP A 56 9.41 25.44 -6.63
N ALA A 57 10.30 25.06 -7.55
CA ALA A 57 10.41 23.68 -8.02
C ALA A 57 10.84 22.72 -6.89
N LEU A 58 11.75 23.15 -6.00
CA LEU A 58 12.15 22.40 -4.82
C LEU A 58 10.99 22.21 -3.85
N ARG A 59 10.25 23.28 -3.53
CA ARG A 59 9.05 23.22 -2.66
C ARG A 59 8.00 22.26 -3.21
N ALA A 60 7.69 22.37 -4.50
CA ALA A 60 6.74 21.47 -5.15
C ALA A 60 7.18 19.99 -5.11
N LEU A 61 8.49 19.74 -5.24
CA LEU A 61 9.03 18.39 -5.15
C LEU A 61 9.02 17.86 -3.71
N GLN A 62 9.32 18.70 -2.72
CA GLN A 62 9.19 18.38 -1.30
C GLN A 62 7.74 18.00 -0.94
N ASP A 63 6.75 18.76 -1.40
CA ASP A 63 5.33 18.44 -1.20
C ASP A 63 4.97 17.08 -1.84
N SER A 64 5.51 16.80 -3.03
CA SER A 64 5.30 15.53 -3.72
C SER A 64 5.92 14.34 -2.99
N ILE A 65 7.09 14.55 -2.36
CA ILE A 65 7.73 13.55 -1.48
C ILE A 65 6.84 13.31 -0.26
N GLN A 66 6.39 14.36 0.42
CA GLN A 66 5.56 14.23 1.62
C GLN A 66 4.26 13.47 1.35
N ARG A 67 3.55 13.81 0.25
CA ARG A 67 2.36 13.06 -0.17
C ARG A 67 2.63 11.56 -0.41
N THR A 68 3.85 11.22 -0.82
CA THR A 68 4.26 9.82 -1.02
C THR A 68 4.56 9.14 0.31
N LYS A 69 5.21 9.84 1.26
CA LYS A 69 5.41 9.36 2.64
C LYS A 69 4.07 9.05 3.31
N ASP A 70 3.12 9.98 3.24
CA ASP A 70 1.77 9.76 3.80
C ASP A 70 1.06 8.57 3.13
N ALA A 71 1.25 8.38 1.83
CA ALA A 71 0.67 7.24 1.12
C ALA A 71 1.29 5.90 1.56
N ILE A 72 2.60 5.87 1.83
CA ILE A 72 3.31 4.71 2.37
C ILE A 72 2.77 4.40 3.77
N GLU A 73 2.71 5.39 4.65
CA GLU A 73 2.24 5.23 6.03
C GLU A 73 0.80 4.67 6.07
N ARG A 74 -0.10 5.22 5.25
CA ARG A 74 -1.47 4.70 5.13
C ARG A 74 -1.51 3.25 4.65
N GLU A 75 -0.62 2.88 3.74
CA GLU A 75 -0.56 1.51 3.21
C GLU A 75 0.00 0.53 4.25
N GLU A 76 1.05 0.92 4.97
CA GLU A 76 1.63 0.16 6.08
C GLU A 76 0.62 0.00 7.22
N THR A 77 -0.12 1.06 7.57
CA THR A 77 -1.20 1.01 8.56
C THR A 77 -2.28 0.00 8.18
N LYS A 78 -2.70 -0.03 6.91
CA LYS A 78 -3.68 -1.03 6.43
C LYS A 78 -3.17 -2.46 6.55
N ILE A 79 -1.87 -2.69 6.32
CA ILE A 79 -1.24 -4.00 6.45
C ILE A 79 -1.14 -4.40 7.92
N ALA A 80 -0.72 -3.47 8.79
CA ALA A 80 -0.61 -3.69 10.22
C ALA A 80 -1.98 -4.02 10.83
N ASN A 81 -3.02 -3.24 10.52
CA ASN A 81 -4.38 -3.48 10.99
C ASN A 81 -4.92 -4.86 10.58
N ALA A 82 -4.58 -5.32 9.38
CA ALA A 82 -4.97 -6.65 8.92
C ALA A 82 -4.24 -7.77 9.70
N SER A 83 -2.96 -7.54 10.02
CA SER A 83 -2.09 -8.48 10.73
C SER A 83 -2.38 -8.56 12.23
N LEU A 84 -2.93 -7.49 12.83
CA LEU A 84 -3.32 -7.45 14.24
C LEU A 84 -4.52 -8.36 14.56
N VAL A 85 -5.30 -8.75 13.56
CA VAL A 85 -6.47 -9.62 13.79
C VAL A 85 -6.00 -11.04 14.09
N SER A 86 -6.41 -11.56 15.25
CA SER A 86 -6.18 -12.96 15.59
C SER A 86 -6.98 -13.86 14.64
N LEU A 87 -6.25 -14.63 13.82
CA LEU A 87 -6.81 -15.58 12.88
C LEU A 87 -6.52 -17.02 13.35
N PRO A 88 -7.50 -17.93 13.25
CA PRO A 88 -7.27 -19.35 13.47
C PRO A 88 -6.17 -19.91 12.56
N PRO A 89 -5.43 -20.95 12.99
CA PRO A 89 -4.34 -21.55 12.21
C PRO A 89 -4.75 -21.96 10.79
N TYR A 90 -5.95 -22.54 10.62
CA TYR A 90 -6.43 -22.99 9.32
C TYR A 90 -6.66 -21.84 8.32
N ILE A 91 -7.06 -20.65 8.79
CA ILE A 91 -7.18 -19.46 7.94
C ILE A 91 -5.79 -18.97 7.53
N LYS A 92 -4.84 -18.92 8.46
CA LYS A 92 -3.46 -18.50 8.16
C LYS A 92 -2.83 -19.41 7.12
N GLN A 93 -2.96 -20.72 7.31
CA GLN A 93 -2.50 -21.72 6.34
C GLN A 93 -3.13 -21.52 4.96
N ALA A 94 -4.42 -21.22 4.87
CA ALA A 94 -5.08 -20.99 3.59
C ALA A 94 -4.66 -19.68 2.89
N ILE A 95 -4.23 -18.67 3.66
CA ILE A 95 -3.61 -17.46 3.11
C ILE A 95 -2.22 -17.79 2.57
N ASP A 96 -1.42 -18.56 3.32
CA ASP A 96 -0.06 -18.94 2.95
C ASP A 96 -0.04 -19.88 1.73
N GLU A 97 -1.00 -20.80 1.64
CA GLU A 97 -1.26 -21.65 0.47
C GLU A 97 -1.77 -20.87 -0.75
N GLY A 98 -2.15 -19.59 -0.57
CA GLY A 98 -2.69 -18.77 -1.66
C GLY A 98 -4.09 -19.18 -2.11
N LEU A 99 -4.88 -19.83 -1.25
CA LEU A 99 -6.28 -20.15 -1.56
C LEU A 99 -7.19 -18.94 -1.37
N ILE A 100 -6.90 -18.15 -0.34
CA ILE A 100 -7.67 -16.96 0.02
C ILE A 100 -6.77 -15.76 0.24
N THR A 101 -7.30 -14.56 0.03
CA THR A 101 -6.62 -13.30 0.33
C THR A 101 -7.43 -12.49 1.34
N GLN A 102 -6.73 -11.94 2.34
CA GLN A 102 -7.36 -11.16 3.40
C GLN A 102 -7.71 -9.75 2.92
N TRP A 103 -8.93 -9.30 3.22
CA TRP A 103 -9.35 -7.93 2.90
C TRP A 103 -8.83 -6.94 3.94
N ARG A 104 -7.88 -6.08 3.56
CA ARG A 104 -7.26 -5.13 4.50
C ARG A 104 -8.21 -4.13 5.17
N LYS A 105 -9.34 -3.78 4.52
CA LYS A 105 -10.35 -2.87 5.11
C LYS A 105 -11.21 -3.58 6.16
N PHE A 106 -11.45 -4.87 5.97
CA PHE A 106 -12.26 -5.70 6.85
C PHE A 106 -11.54 -7.05 7.03
N PRO A 107 -10.56 -7.15 7.95
CA PRO A 107 -9.60 -8.26 7.97
C PRO A 107 -10.19 -9.65 8.28
N ARG A 108 -11.48 -9.70 8.69
CA ARG A 108 -12.25 -10.94 8.87
C ARG A 108 -12.97 -11.40 7.60
N PHE A 109 -12.87 -10.65 6.51
CA PHE A 109 -13.38 -11.00 5.19
C PHE A 109 -12.23 -11.44 4.31
N PHE A 110 -12.47 -12.50 3.55
CA PHE A 110 -11.49 -13.12 2.67
C PHE A 110 -12.08 -13.28 1.27
N PHE A 111 -11.25 -13.01 0.27
CA PHE A 111 -11.55 -13.30 -1.13
C PHE A 111 -10.97 -14.67 -1.48
N VAL A 112 -11.69 -15.44 -2.30
CA VAL A 112 -11.17 -16.71 -2.82
C VAL A 112 -10.41 -16.42 -4.11
N ASN A 113 -9.17 -16.90 -4.20
CA ASN A 113 -8.37 -16.71 -5.41
C ASN A 113 -8.98 -17.51 -6.57
N GLY A 114 -9.11 -16.88 -7.73
CA GLY A 114 -9.79 -17.46 -8.90
C GLY A 114 -11.30 -17.28 -8.93
N VAL A 115 -11.87 -16.49 -8.00
CA VAL A 115 -13.32 -16.18 -7.97
C VAL A 115 -13.51 -14.66 -7.96
N SER A 116 -14.29 -14.14 -8.89
CA SER A 116 -14.56 -12.71 -9.02
C SER A 116 -15.52 -12.16 -7.95
N GLY A 117 -16.40 -13.02 -7.45
CA GLY A 117 -17.41 -12.72 -6.44
C GLY A 117 -17.29 -13.57 -5.19
N GLY A 118 -18.24 -13.39 -4.27
CA GLY A 118 -18.26 -14.17 -3.03
C GLY A 118 -17.16 -13.76 -2.04
N ARG A 119 -17.45 -13.93 -0.76
CA ARG A 119 -16.50 -13.68 0.33
C ARG A 119 -16.69 -14.73 1.41
N ILE A 120 -15.59 -15.15 2.01
CA ILE A 120 -15.61 -15.94 3.24
C ILE A 120 -15.48 -14.97 4.41
N VAL A 121 -16.29 -15.15 5.44
CA VAL A 121 -16.34 -14.30 6.62
C VAL A 121 -16.07 -15.15 7.85
N LEU A 122 -15.09 -14.76 8.63
CA LEU A 122 -14.75 -15.39 9.90
C LEU A 122 -15.52 -14.72 11.05
N ASP A 123 -16.26 -15.51 11.81
CA ASP A 123 -16.82 -15.09 13.10
C ASP A 123 -15.73 -15.07 14.16
N GLU A 124 -15.61 -13.94 14.85
CA GLU A 124 -14.63 -13.71 15.90
C GLU A 124 -14.83 -14.58 17.12
N LYS A 125 -16.09 -14.85 17.50
CA LYS A 125 -16.40 -15.50 18.77
C LYS A 125 -16.27 -17.01 18.68
N THR A 126 -16.77 -17.56 17.58
CA THR A 126 -16.86 -19.00 17.37
C THR A 126 -15.69 -19.54 16.56
N GLY A 127 -15.01 -18.67 15.79
CA GLY A 127 -14.03 -19.10 14.80
C GLY A 127 -14.68 -19.80 13.60
N ALA A 128 -16.02 -19.81 13.49
CA ALA A 128 -16.75 -20.39 12.38
C ALA A 128 -16.65 -19.50 11.14
N ILE A 129 -16.78 -20.11 9.97
CA ILE A 129 -16.82 -19.39 8.69
C ILE A 129 -18.22 -19.37 8.09
N ALA A 130 -18.56 -18.25 7.46
CA ALA A 130 -19.77 -18.07 6.67
C ALA A 130 -19.42 -17.52 5.29
N HIS A 131 -20.34 -17.59 4.34
CA HIS A 131 -20.19 -16.95 3.04
C HIS A 131 -21.07 -15.70 2.91
N ARG A 132 -20.59 -14.69 2.19
CA ARG A 132 -21.37 -13.51 1.79
C ARG A 132 -21.25 -13.30 0.29
N TYR A 133 -22.28 -12.69 -0.31
CA TYR A 133 -22.29 -12.33 -1.73
C TYR A 133 -22.08 -13.52 -2.69
N LEU A 134 -22.53 -14.71 -2.31
CA LEU A 134 -22.44 -15.92 -3.16
C LEU A 134 -23.17 -15.74 -4.49
N SER A 135 -24.25 -14.94 -4.50
CA SER A 135 -24.99 -14.58 -5.73
C SER A 135 -24.17 -13.75 -6.73
N LYS A 136 -22.99 -13.24 -6.35
CA LYS A 136 -22.07 -12.53 -7.24
C LYS A 136 -21.00 -13.44 -7.84
N VAL A 137 -20.94 -14.71 -7.42
CA VAL A 137 -20.01 -15.70 -7.97
C VAL A 137 -20.55 -16.19 -9.31
N GLN A 138 -19.70 -16.22 -10.33
CA GLN A 138 -20.09 -16.78 -11.63
C GLN A 138 -20.27 -18.29 -11.53
N LYS A 139 -21.10 -18.87 -12.42
CA LYS A 139 -21.45 -20.30 -12.34
C LYS A 139 -20.22 -21.19 -12.54
N GLU A 140 -19.30 -20.73 -13.38
CA GLU A 140 -18.04 -21.38 -13.74
C GLU A 140 -17.02 -21.34 -12.59
N GLU A 141 -17.06 -20.26 -11.80
CA GLU A 141 -16.18 -20.05 -10.63
C GLU A 141 -16.72 -20.71 -9.35
N TYR A 142 -18.02 -21.04 -9.33
CA TYR A 142 -18.69 -21.60 -8.16
C TYR A 142 -18.03 -22.88 -7.61
N PRO A 143 -17.56 -23.84 -8.43
CA PRO A 143 -16.85 -25.01 -7.92
C PRO A 143 -15.59 -24.63 -7.12
N ILE A 144 -14.81 -23.65 -7.61
CA ILE A 144 -13.60 -23.16 -6.93
C ILE A 144 -13.98 -22.59 -5.55
N PHE A 145 -15.01 -21.73 -5.51
CA PHE A 145 -15.49 -21.15 -4.25
C PHE A 145 -15.97 -22.24 -3.28
N ARG A 146 -16.78 -23.18 -3.78
CA ARG A 146 -17.35 -24.30 -3.00
C ARG A 146 -16.24 -25.14 -2.39
N ASP A 147 -15.24 -25.52 -3.17
CA ASP A 147 -14.19 -26.44 -2.72
C ASP A 147 -13.30 -25.79 -1.66
N VAL A 148 -12.92 -24.53 -1.86
CA VAL A 148 -12.18 -23.75 -0.84
C VAL A 148 -13.01 -23.58 0.43
N PHE A 149 -14.28 -23.19 0.31
CA PHE A 149 -15.15 -23.02 1.47
C PHE A 149 -15.34 -24.33 2.25
N ASN A 150 -15.58 -25.44 1.56
CA ASN A 150 -15.76 -26.74 2.20
C ASN A 150 -14.48 -27.25 2.86
N LYS A 151 -13.31 -27.04 2.23
CA LYS A 151 -12.00 -27.36 2.81
C LYS A 151 -11.81 -26.61 4.13
N LEU A 152 -12.03 -25.30 4.14
CA LEU A 152 -11.91 -24.48 5.35
C LEU A 152 -12.92 -24.89 6.44
N ASN A 153 -14.16 -25.19 6.05
CA ASN A 153 -15.19 -25.60 7.00
C ASN A 153 -14.87 -26.96 7.63
N LYS A 154 -14.26 -27.87 6.87
CA LYS A 154 -13.76 -29.15 7.39
C LYS A 154 -12.63 -28.93 8.40
N GLN A 155 -11.64 -28.11 8.07
CA GLN A 155 -10.54 -27.77 8.98
C GLN A 155 -11.03 -27.08 10.26
N TYR A 156 -12.03 -26.20 10.14
CA TYR A 156 -12.70 -25.61 11.30
C TYR A 156 -13.30 -26.70 12.21
N ARG A 157 -14.08 -27.63 11.65
CA ARG A 157 -14.68 -28.73 12.43
C ARG A 157 -13.64 -29.61 13.11
N GLU A 158 -12.55 -29.95 12.41
CA GLU A 158 -11.43 -30.71 12.97
C GLU A 158 -10.76 -29.95 14.12
N SER A 159 -10.58 -28.63 13.98
CA SER A 159 -10.01 -27.79 15.05
C SER A 159 -10.89 -27.70 16.29
N GLN A 160 -12.22 -27.75 16.14
CA GLN A 160 -13.15 -27.76 17.26
C GLN A 160 -13.17 -29.12 17.97
N GLN A 161 -13.08 -30.22 17.22
CA GLN A 161 -13.01 -31.57 17.77
C GLN A 161 -11.72 -31.81 18.56
N ALA A 162 -10.59 -31.27 18.10
CA ALA A 162 -9.31 -31.38 18.80
C ALA A 162 -9.23 -30.53 20.09
N ALA A 163 -10.14 -29.55 20.26
CA ALA A 163 -10.21 -28.69 21.43
C ALA A 163 -11.23 -29.16 22.49
N SER A 164 -11.98 -30.24 22.19
CA SER A 164 -12.96 -30.89 23.08
C SER A 164 -12.35 -32.11 23.76
#